data_AF-A0A925HYX4-F1
#
_entry.id   AF-A0A925HYX4-F1
#
_cell.length_a   1.000
_cell.length_b   1.000
_cell.length_c   1.000
_cell.angle_alpha   90.00
_cell.angle_beta   90.00
_cell.angle_gamma   90.00
#
_symmetry.space_group_name_H-M   'P 1'
#
loop_
_entity.id
_entity.type
_entity.pdbx_description
1 polymer ?
#
loop_
_entity_poly.entity_id
_entity_poly.type
_entity_poly.pdbx_seq_one_letter_code
_entity_poly.pdbx_strand_id
1 'polypeptide(L)'
;MSQLLHILLLSMHLICMNVASGAPFACIWLEWRLRWNPDGAAKAAADYLAAMTVMTLVVGSLLGLVMGWLLWTPEYAAVWTERLSHKMHWGGLEFLFSLAILAGYWAWRKRAAVSGLTGVLGKTALLLFASTNLLYHFPPLFLIAGNLADSGQATSGPVKGKLFVQQMLSGEIPAMWVHFTFASLAMAGIMLLGLALRMGRRGAPAEEVSRVAIWGGWWGLIPSLLQLPVGLWVISTLPPGSQSRMMGSSGLATVFFLTGIVAALWLLRELVSIVMGETGRGNLIRAMTAMVVVVMLMTGTHQFSKDRPEDLLKRVMTSKPFVVTGFSRLVTAPNPRKRVTTN
;
A
#
# COMPACT_ATOMS: atom_id res chain seq x y z
N MET A 1 11.45 -15.58 5.20
CA MET A 1 10.04 -15.39 4.84
C MET A 1 9.88 -15.73 3.36
N SER A 2 8.84 -16.49 2.96
CA SER A 2 8.60 -16.74 1.54
C SER A 2 8.18 -15.43 0.84
N GLN A 3 8.64 -15.21 -0.40
CA GLN A 3 8.27 -14.02 -1.19
C GLN A 3 6.75 -13.86 -1.32
N LEU A 4 6.03 -14.98 -1.42
CA LEU A 4 4.56 -14.99 -1.49
C LEU A 4 3.92 -14.38 -0.23
N LEU A 5 4.42 -14.70 0.97
CA LEU A 5 3.91 -14.10 2.20
C LEU A 5 4.14 -12.59 2.22
N HIS A 6 5.30 -12.13 1.75
CA HIS A 6 5.58 -10.70 1.63
C HIS A 6 4.61 -10.02 0.67
N ILE A 7 4.39 -10.60 -0.51
CA ILE A 7 3.46 -10.06 -1.51
C ILE A 7 2.06 -9.95 -0.91
N LEU A 8 1.57 -10.99 -0.23
CA LEU A 8 0.25 -10.99 0.40
C LEU A 8 0.13 -9.90 1.48
N LEU A 9 1.07 -9.83 2.42
CA LEU A 9 1.05 -8.83 3.49
C LEU A 9 1.14 -7.41 2.93
N LEU A 10 2.03 -7.18 1.96
CA LEU A 10 2.21 -5.88 1.33
C LEU A 10 0.97 -5.47 0.53
N SER A 11 0.36 -6.37 -0.24
CA SER A 11 -0.88 -6.07 -0.95
C SER A 11 -2.03 -5.73 0.00
N MET A 12 -2.18 -6.46 1.11
CA MET A 12 -3.20 -6.14 2.12
C MET A 12 -2.94 -4.78 2.77
N HIS A 13 -1.69 -4.50 3.12
CA HIS A 13 -1.29 -3.19 3.65
C HIS A 13 -1.61 -2.07 2.65
N LEU A 14 -1.21 -2.22 1.38
CA LEU A 14 -1.44 -1.21 0.33
C LEU A 14 -2.93 -0.98 0.06
N ILE A 15 -3.76 -2.04 0.04
CA ILE A 15 -5.22 -1.91 -0.05
C ILE A 15 -5.75 -1.03 1.09
N CYS A 16 -5.33 -1.31 2.34
CA CYS A 16 -5.78 -0.56 3.50
C CYS A 16 -5.33 0.91 3.46
N MET A 17 -4.06 1.16 3.11
CA MET A 17 -3.50 2.51 3.03
C MET A 17 -4.09 3.31 1.86
N ASN A 18 -4.38 2.67 0.72
CA ASN A 18 -5.06 3.31 -0.40
C ASN A 18 -6.49 3.74 -0.02
N VAL A 19 -7.24 2.90 0.69
CA VAL A 19 -8.57 3.28 1.20
C VAL A 19 -8.45 4.43 2.19
N ALA A 20 -7.54 4.33 3.17
CA ALA A 20 -7.36 5.36 4.19
C ALA A 20 -6.98 6.72 3.60
N SER A 21 -6.17 6.72 2.53
CA SER A 21 -5.71 7.95 1.88
C SER A 21 -6.74 8.51 0.90
N GLY A 22 -7.41 7.65 0.11
CA GLY A 22 -8.28 8.09 -0.98
C GLY A 22 -9.73 8.37 -0.58
N ALA A 23 -10.30 7.61 0.34
CA ALA A 23 -11.70 7.76 0.76
C ALA A 23 -12.04 9.15 1.35
N PRO A 24 -11.13 9.87 2.04
CA PRO A 24 -11.35 11.28 2.39
C PRO A 24 -11.74 12.19 1.22
N PHE A 25 -11.16 12.02 0.02
CA PHE A 25 -11.52 12.84 -1.14
C PHE A 25 -12.94 12.57 -1.62
N ALA A 26 -13.35 11.30 -1.65
CA ALA A 26 -14.74 10.94 -1.94
C ALA A 26 -15.70 11.48 -0.87
N CYS A 27 -15.29 11.49 0.41
CA CYS A 27 -16.07 12.11 1.48
C CYS A 27 -16.26 13.62 1.26
N ILE A 28 -15.22 14.35 0.84
CA ILE A 28 -15.33 15.79 0.52
C ILE A 28 -16.43 16.00 -0.53
N TRP A 29 -16.36 15.27 -1.64
CA TRP A 29 -17.39 15.35 -2.68
C TRP A 29 -18.80 15.05 -2.16
N LEU A 30 -18.94 14.03 -1.30
CA LEU A 30 -20.23 13.68 -0.68
C LEU A 30 -20.74 14.74 0.29
N GLU A 31 -19.89 15.42 1.08
CA GLU A 31 -20.30 16.54 1.94
C GLU A 31 -20.85 17.70 1.11
N TRP A 32 -20.17 18.02 0.00
CA TRP A 32 -20.66 19.03 -0.95
C TRP A 32 -21.98 18.62 -1.58
N ARG A 33 -22.10 17.36 -2.02
CA ARG A 33 -23.34 16.82 -2.57
C ARG A 33 -24.50 16.91 -1.58
N LEU A 34 -24.29 16.46 -0.35
CA LEU A 34 -25.32 16.45 0.70
C LEU A 34 -25.86 17.84 1.05
N ARG A 35 -25.06 18.88 0.83
CA ARG A 35 -25.51 20.27 0.98
C ARG A 35 -26.50 20.68 -0.10
N TRP A 36 -26.24 20.30 -1.35
CA TRP A 36 -27.06 20.71 -2.50
C TRP A 36 -28.27 19.81 -2.71
N ASN A 37 -28.11 18.51 -2.47
CA ASN A 37 -29.17 17.52 -2.60
C ASN A 37 -29.05 16.50 -1.45
N PRO A 38 -29.73 16.76 -0.32
CA PRO A 38 -29.72 15.85 0.82
C PRO A 38 -30.42 14.54 0.46
N ASP A 39 -29.63 13.51 0.14
CA ASP A 39 -30.15 12.18 -0.17
C ASP A 39 -29.58 11.11 0.79
N GLY A 40 -30.41 10.13 1.13
CA GLY A 40 -30.07 9.09 2.10
C GLY A 40 -28.87 8.23 1.67
N ALA A 41 -28.72 8.00 0.35
CA ALA A 41 -27.65 7.20 -0.21
C ALA A 41 -26.29 7.91 -0.09
N ALA A 42 -26.23 9.22 -0.37
CA ALA A 42 -25.03 10.03 -0.16
C ALA A 42 -24.64 10.10 1.32
N LYS A 43 -25.62 10.17 2.22
CA LYS A 43 -25.36 10.13 3.67
C LYS A 43 -24.76 8.80 4.09
N ALA A 44 -25.36 7.69 3.65
CA ALA A 44 -24.87 6.35 3.93
C ALA A 44 -23.46 6.12 3.37
N ALA A 45 -23.19 6.60 2.15
CA ALA A 45 -21.88 6.57 1.52
C ALA A 45 -20.82 7.30 2.34
N ALA A 46 -21.10 8.54 2.75
CA ALA A 46 -20.14 9.32 3.52
C ALA A 46 -19.90 8.75 4.92
N ASP A 47 -20.96 8.27 5.60
CA ASP A 47 -20.83 7.64 6.91
C ASP A 47 -20.02 6.34 6.84
N TYR A 48 -20.21 5.56 5.77
CA TYR A 48 -19.46 4.33 5.52
C TYR A 48 -18.00 4.63 5.22
N LEU A 49 -17.70 5.52 4.27
CA LEU A 49 -16.32 5.87 3.91
C LEU A 49 -15.57 6.48 5.10
N ALA A 50 -16.21 7.35 5.88
CA ALA A 50 -15.60 7.91 7.09
C ALA A 50 -15.15 6.82 8.07
N ALA A 51 -16.01 5.83 8.33
CA ALA A 51 -15.68 4.71 9.20
C ALA A 51 -14.59 3.81 8.61
N MET A 52 -14.69 3.50 7.31
CA MET A 52 -13.72 2.64 6.63
C MET A 52 -12.34 3.28 6.59
N THR A 53 -12.23 4.58 6.33
CA THR A 53 -10.97 5.32 6.37
C THR A 53 -10.21 5.13 7.68
N VAL A 54 -10.89 5.30 8.82
CA VAL A 54 -10.27 5.13 10.15
C VAL A 54 -9.88 3.67 10.37
N MET A 55 -10.79 2.75 10.08
CA MET A 55 -10.53 1.32 10.29
C MET A 55 -9.36 0.81 9.42
N THR A 56 -9.32 1.17 8.14
CA THR A 56 -8.24 0.75 7.24
C THR A 56 -6.94 1.47 7.55
N LEU A 57 -6.95 2.69 8.09
CA LEU A 57 -5.73 3.33 8.57
C LEU A 57 -5.13 2.54 9.75
N VAL A 58 -5.95 2.12 10.71
CA VAL A 58 -5.49 1.31 11.85
C VAL A 58 -5.00 -0.06 11.39
N VAL A 59 -5.80 -0.80 10.63
CA VAL A 59 -5.44 -2.14 10.14
C VAL A 59 -4.21 -2.09 9.24
N GLY A 60 -4.16 -1.12 8.32
CA GLY A 60 -3.02 -0.88 7.44
C GLY A 60 -1.74 -0.64 8.23
N SER A 61 -1.78 0.20 9.27
CA SER A 61 -0.61 0.46 10.11
C SER A 61 -0.15 -0.75 10.90
N LEU A 62 -1.08 -1.55 11.43
CA LEU A 62 -0.72 -2.81 12.09
C LEU A 62 -0.01 -3.78 11.12
N LEU A 63 -0.53 -3.93 9.89
CA LEU A 63 0.13 -4.71 8.84
C LEU A 63 1.51 -4.15 8.49
N GLY A 64 1.65 -2.82 8.43
CA GLY A 64 2.91 -2.12 8.20
C GLY A 64 3.94 -2.41 9.29
N LEU A 65 3.53 -2.37 10.57
CA LEU A 65 4.38 -2.71 11.70
C LEU A 65 4.82 -4.18 11.67
N VAL A 66 3.91 -5.11 11.33
CA VAL A 66 4.25 -6.53 11.15
C VAL A 66 5.28 -6.70 10.03
N MET A 67 5.11 -6.04 8.89
CA MET A 67 6.12 -6.08 7.82
C MET A 67 7.46 -5.48 8.26
N GLY A 68 7.44 -4.31 8.91
CA GLY A 68 8.64 -3.66 9.42
C GLY A 68 9.40 -4.55 10.41
N TRP A 69 8.68 -5.22 11.31
CA TRP A 69 9.25 -6.21 12.23
C TRP A 69 9.87 -7.40 11.49
N LEU A 70 9.19 -7.95 10.48
CA LEU A 70 9.69 -9.08 9.69
C LEU A 70 10.90 -8.71 8.82
N LEU A 71 11.07 -7.44 8.48
CA LEU A 71 12.17 -6.90 7.69
C LEU A 71 13.31 -6.31 8.56
N TRP A 72 13.22 -6.41 9.90
CA TRP A 72 14.10 -5.72 10.84
C TRP A 72 15.51 -6.34 10.95
N THR A 73 16.30 -6.25 9.89
CA THR A 73 17.73 -6.60 9.91
C THR A 73 18.57 -5.44 10.46
N PRO A 74 19.82 -5.66 10.90
CA PRO A 74 20.71 -4.57 11.34
C PRO A 74 20.88 -3.45 10.30
N GLU A 75 20.99 -3.82 9.02
CA GLU A 75 21.15 -2.87 7.91
C GLU A 75 19.87 -2.07 7.68
N TYR A 76 18.71 -2.72 7.73
CA TYR A 76 17.42 -2.06 7.61
C TYR A 76 17.13 -1.16 8.81
N ALA A 77 17.48 -1.61 10.02
CA ALA A 77 17.35 -0.82 11.24
C ALA A 77 18.20 0.45 11.17
N ALA A 78 19.45 0.38 10.69
CA ALA A 78 20.33 1.54 10.53
C ALA A 78 19.73 2.63 9.62
N VAL A 79 18.99 2.25 8.56
CA VAL A 79 18.27 3.21 7.73
C VAL A 79 17.26 4.02 8.56
N TRP A 80 16.54 3.38 9.47
CA TRP A 80 15.53 4.05 10.29
C TRP A 80 16.10 4.75 11.54
N THR A 81 17.10 4.16 12.19
CA THR A 81 17.65 4.69 13.46
C THR A 81 18.76 5.72 13.25
N GLU A 82 19.43 5.71 12.10
CA GLU A 82 20.55 6.62 11.82
C GLU A 82 20.21 7.60 10.70
N ARG A 83 19.84 7.09 9.52
CA ARG A 83 19.61 7.93 8.32
C ARG A 83 18.34 8.75 8.40
N LEU A 84 17.24 8.10 8.78
CA LEU A 84 15.88 8.64 8.73
C LEU A 84 15.25 8.84 10.11
N SER A 85 16.03 8.80 11.20
CA SER A 85 15.52 8.85 12.58
C SER A 85 14.62 10.06 12.86
N HIS A 86 15.05 11.24 12.43
CA HIS A 86 14.26 12.47 12.55
C HIS A 86 12.94 12.37 11.78
N LYS A 87 12.97 11.83 10.55
CA LYS A 87 11.78 11.67 9.71
C LYS A 87 10.84 10.59 10.22
N MET A 88 11.38 9.52 10.81
CA MET A 88 10.58 8.47 11.46
C MET A 88 9.83 9.03 12.68
N HIS A 89 10.50 9.84 13.52
CA HIS A 89 9.86 10.46 14.67
C HIS A 89 8.73 11.41 14.27
N TRP A 90 9.01 12.35 13.36
CA TRP A 90 7.99 13.28 12.86
C TRP A 90 6.89 12.59 12.08
N GLY A 91 7.22 11.61 11.25
CA GLY A 91 6.24 10.81 10.52
C GLY A 91 5.31 10.04 11.46
N GLY A 92 5.81 9.54 12.60
CA GLY A 92 4.98 8.93 13.63
C GLY A 92 3.99 9.91 14.26
N LEU A 93 4.43 11.14 14.57
CA LEU A 93 3.55 12.19 15.10
C LEU A 93 2.51 12.64 14.07
N GLU A 94 2.93 12.88 12.84
CA GLU A 94 2.06 13.23 11.70
C GLU A 94 1.02 12.13 11.43
N PHE A 95 1.41 10.86 11.56
CA PHE A 95 0.50 9.72 11.45
C PHE A 95 -0.60 9.78 12.51
N LEU A 96 -0.21 9.92 13.78
CA LEU A 96 -1.15 9.99 14.90
C LEU A 96 -2.07 11.21 14.77
N PHE A 97 -1.54 12.33 14.28
CA PHE A 97 -2.32 13.53 14.01
C PHE A 97 -3.36 13.32 12.90
N SER A 98 -2.98 12.71 11.78
CA SER A 98 -3.92 12.31 10.72
C SER A 98 -5.02 11.38 11.24
N LEU A 99 -4.65 10.38 12.04
CA LEU A 99 -5.62 9.46 12.66
C LEU A 99 -6.60 10.20 13.57
N ALA A 100 -6.10 11.11 14.42
CA ALA A 100 -6.93 11.92 15.30
C ALA A 100 -7.91 12.82 14.52
N ILE A 101 -7.47 13.46 13.44
CA ILE A 101 -8.34 14.26 12.57
C ILE A 101 -9.43 13.39 11.94
N LEU A 102 -9.08 12.23 11.39
CA LEU A 102 -10.03 11.34 10.71
C LEU A 102 -11.05 10.75 11.69
N ALA A 103 -10.61 10.36 12.89
CA ALA A 103 -11.49 9.92 13.96
C ALA A 103 -12.41 11.06 14.46
N GLY A 104 -11.86 12.27 14.60
CA GLY A 104 -12.62 13.47 14.93
C GLY A 104 -13.68 13.81 13.89
N TYR A 105 -13.33 13.74 12.61
CA TYR A 105 -14.28 13.90 11.50
C TYR A 105 -15.40 12.85 11.55
N TRP A 106 -15.03 11.58 11.74
CA TRP A 106 -16.00 10.49 11.83
C TRP A 106 -16.96 10.69 13.02
N ALA A 107 -16.44 11.06 14.20
CA ALA A 107 -17.24 11.37 15.38
C ALA A 107 -18.13 12.61 15.18
N TRP A 108 -17.60 13.67 14.55
CA TRP A 108 -18.36 14.87 14.21
C TRP A 108 -19.56 14.54 13.31
N ARG A 109 -19.35 13.75 12.25
CA ARG A 109 -20.44 13.30 11.36
C ARG A 109 -21.53 12.51 12.09
N LYS A 110 -21.18 11.73 13.11
CA LYS A 110 -22.17 10.96 13.87
C LYS A 110 -23.05 11.83 14.77
N ARG A 111 -22.57 13.01 15.19
CA ARG A 111 -23.24 13.86 16.17
C ARG A 111 -23.99 15.04 15.56
N ALA A 112 -23.50 15.60 14.46
CA ALA A 112 -24.08 16.80 13.86
C ALA A 112 -25.10 16.46 12.76
N ALA A 113 -26.25 17.15 12.79
CA ALA A 113 -27.17 17.21 11.65
C ALA A 113 -26.50 17.91 10.45
N VAL A 114 -27.22 17.96 9.30
CA VAL A 114 -26.72 18.55 8.05
C VAL A 114 -26.04 19.89 8.31
N SER A 115 -24.75 19.96 8.03
CA SER A 115 -23.93 21.13 8.33
C SER A 115 -24.18 22.24 7.32
N GLY A 116 -24.34 23.48 7.80
CA GLY A 116 -24.27 24.67 6.95
C GLY A 116 -22.91 24.81 6.25
N LEU A 117 -22.74 25.85 5.42
CA LEU A 117 -21.52 26.10 4.63
C LEU A 117 -20.24 26.02 5.48
N THR A 118 -20.24 26.64 6.66
CA THR A 118 -19.09 26.66 7.57
C THR A 118 -18.69 25.26 8.03
N GLY A 119 -19.65 24.37 8.32
CA GLY A 119 -19.36 22.99 8.71
C GLY A 119 -18.87 22.15 7.53
N VAL A 120 -19.38 22.36 6.32
CA VAL A 120 -18.86 21.69 5.10
C VAL A 120 -17.42 22.11 4.81
N LEU A 121 -17.12 23.40 4.91
CA LEU A 121 -15.75 23.92 4.74
C LEU A 121 -14.81 23.37 5.81
N GLY A 122 -15.22 23.38 7.09
CA GLY A 122 -14.43 22.83 8.18
C GLY A 122 -14.10 21.34 7.98
N LYS A 123 -15.10 20.52 7.64
CA LYS A 123 -14.90 19.10 7.31
C LYS A 123 -13.99 18.92 6.09
N THR A 124 -14.17 19.73 5.05
CA THR A 124 -13.33 19.69 3.84
C THR A 124 -11.87 19.96 4.18
N ALA A 125 -11.60 21.00 4.99
CA ALA A 125 -10.25 21.34 5.42
C ALA A 125 -9.61 20.20 6.23
N LEU A 126 -10.35 19.61 7.17
CA LEU A 126 -9.88 18.45 7.96
C LEU A 126 -9.55 17.25 7.07
N LEU A 127 -10.44 16.89 6.14
CA LEU A 127 -10.25 15.76 5.23
C LEU A 127 -9.09 15.98 4.26
N LEU A 128 -8.98 17.18 3.68
CA LEU A 128 -7.85 17.54 2.82
C LEU A 128 -6.55 17.44 3.60
N PHE A 129 -6.48 18.09 4.77
CA PHE A 129 -5.27 18.08 5.58
C PHE A 129 -4.83 16.66 5.95
N ALA A 130 -5.74 15.82 6.45
CA ALA A 130 -5.39 14.46 6.84
C ALA A 130 -4.96 13.60 5.64
N SER A 131 -5.66 13.70 4.51
CA SER A 131 -5.39 12.90 3.32
C SER A 131 -4.12 13.32 2.59
N THR A 132 -3.90 14.63 2.41
CA THR A 132 -2.66 15.12 1.80
C THR A 132 -1.46 14.83 2.70
N ASN A 133 -1.61 14.92 4.03
CA ASN A 133 -0.57 14.51 4.96
C ASN A 133 -0.21 13.02 4.80
N LEU A 134 -1.22 12.15 4.70
CA LEU A 134 -0.99 10.71 4.45
C LEU A 134 -0.29 10.46 3.10
N LEU A 135 -0.74 11.14 2.03
CA LEU A 135 -0.18 10.96 0.69
C LEU A 135 1.22 11.57 0.53
N TYR A 136 1.49 12.69 1.19
CA TYR A 136 2.74 13.43 1.03
C TYR A 136 3.88 12.83 1.85
N HIS A 137 3.61 12.40 3.09
CA HIS A 137 4.67 11.95 3.99
C HIS A 137 5.04 10.47 3.79
N PHE A 138 4.07 9.56 3.77
CA PHE A 138 4.38 8.13 3.93
C PHE A 138 4.90 7.44 2.67
N PRO A 139 4.23 7.51 1.49
CA PRO A 139 4.71 6.81 0.31
C PRO A 139 6.15 7.21 -0.08
N PRO A 140 6.50 8.52 -0.17
CA PRO A 140 7.87 8.91 -0.46
C PRO A 140 8.87 8.48 0.61
N LEU A 141 8.52 8.58 1.89
CA LEU A 141 9.40 8.16 3.00
C LEU A 141 9.77 6.68 2.90
N PHE A 142 8.79 5.80 2.66
CA PHE A 142 9.04 4.36 2.52
C PHE A 142 9.77 4.01 1.23
N LEU A 143 9.51 4.70 0.12
CA LEU A 143 10.27 4.51 -1.13
C LEU A 143 11.74 4.91 -0.97
N ILE A 144 12.00 6.06 -0.33
CA ILE A 144 13.37 6.52 -0.03
C ILE A 144 14.08 5.54 0.91
N ALA A 145 13.41 5.07 1.96
CA ALA A 145 13.97 4.07 2.87
C ALA A 145 14.35 2.77 2.14
N GLY A 146 13.47 2.29 1.25
CA GLY A 146 13.76 1.14 0.39
C GLY A 146 14.98 1.37 -0.49
N ASN A 147 15.07 2.52 -1.16
CA ASN A 147 16.20 2.83 -2.05
C ASN A 147 17.53 2.99 -1.28
N LEU A 148 17.50 3.54 -0.07
CA LEU A 148 18.68 3.60 0.80
C LEU A 148 19.14 2.21 1.26
N ALA A 149 18.20 1.33 1.62
CA ALA A 149 18.51 -0.06 1.94
C ALA A 149 19.09 -0.80 0.73
N ASP A 150 18.46 -0.68 -0.44
CA ASP A 150 18.84 -1.39 -1.68
C ASP A 150 20.22 -0.94 -2.23
N SER A 151 20.62 0.30 -1.96
CA SER A 151 21.91 0.87 -2.42
C SER A 151 23.08 0.61 -1.47
N GLY A 152 22.89 -0.10 -0.36
CA GLY A 152 23.92 -0.30 0.67
C GLY A 152 24.29 1.01 1.39
N GLN A 153 23.49 2.04 1.19
CA GLN A 153 23.61 3.34 1.82
C GLN A 153 22.86 3.32 3.15
N ALA A 154 23.20 2.40 4.05
CA ALA A 154 22.63 2.39 5.40
C ALA A 154 23.41 3.31 6.35
N THR A 155 24.73 3.43 6.19
CA THR A 155 25.65 3.99 7.22
C THR A 155 26.21 5.40 6.96
N SER A 156 25.76 6.10 5.90
CA SER A 156 26.14 7.52 5.79
C SER A 156 25.34 8.34 6.79
N GLY A 157 25.84 9.54 7.11
CA GLY A 157 25.19 10.44 8.05
C GLY A 157 23.72 10.77 7.70
N PRO A 158 22.99 11.40 8.65
CA PRO A 158 21.55 11.65 8.56
C PRO A 158 21.13 12.39 7.28
N VAL A 159 20.01 11.96 6.69
CA VAL A 159 19.43 12.62 5.50
C VAL A 159 18.74 13.91 5.92
N LYS A 160 19.38 15.05 5.66
CA LYS A 160 18.82 16.39 5.94
C LYS A 160 17.68 16.74 4.96
N GLY A 161 16.87 17.73 5.32
CA GLY A 161 15.67 18.12 4.58
C GLY A 161 15.88 18.37 3.07
N LYS A 162 16.93 19.12 2.69
CA LYS A 162 17.23 19.40 1.27
C LYS A 162 17.54 18.13 0.47
N LEU A 163 18.32 17.21 1.07
CA LEU A 163 18.65 15.94 0.43
C LEU A 163 17.42 15.04 0.32
N PHE A 164 16.56 15.02 1.35
CA PHE A 164 15.30 14.27 1.31
C PHE A 164 14.39 14.76 0.17
N VAL A 165 14.21 16.08 0.02
CA VAL A 165 13.42 16.65 -1.08
C VAL A 165 14.03 16.32 -2.44
N GLN A 166 15.36 16.40 -2.56
CA GLN A 166 16.05 16.00 -3.78
C GLN A 166 15.80 14.53 -4.12
N GLN A 167 15.86 13.64 -3.12
CA GLN A 167 15.54 12.22 -3.30
C GLN A 167 14.08 12.01 -3.72
N MET A 168 13.13 12.68 -3.06
CA MET A 168 11.70 12.62 -3.37
C MET A 168 11.39 13.03 -4.82
N LEU A 169 12.15 13.97 -5.37
CA LEU A 169 11.97 14.46 -6.74
C LEU A 169 12.83 13.72 -7.78
N SER A 170 13.56 12.68 -7.38
CA SER A 170 14.48 11.94 -8.24
C SER A 170 13.98 10.55 -8.59
N GLY A 171 14.42 10.05 -9.75
CA GLY A 171 14.18 8.67 -10.19
C GLY A 171 12.69 8.33 -10.31
N GLU A 172 12.33 7.16 -9.81
CA GLU A 172 10.99 6.59 -9.87
C GLU A 172 10.01 7.14 -8.80
N ILE A 173 10.49 7.87 -7.78
CA ILE A 173 9.67 8.27 -6.63
C ILE A 173 8.46 9.14 -7.03
N PRO A 174 8.61 10.18 -7.87
CA PRO A 174 7.45 10.99 -8.30
C PRO A 174 6.41 10.18 -9.04
N ALA A 175 6.84 9.29 -9.95
CA ALA A 175 5.93 8.45 -10.73
C ALA A 175 5.17 7.47 -9.83
N MET A 176 5.87 6.82 -8.90
CA MET A 176 5.27 5.92 -7.91
C MET A 176 4.31 6.64 -6.95
N TRP A 177 4.64 7.86 -6.55
CA TRP A 177 3.78 8.69 -5.70
C TRP A 177 2.46 9.07 -6.39
N VAL A 178 2.53 9.51 -7.65
CA VAL A 178 1.33 9.79 -8.47
C VAL A 178 0.53 8.52 -8.71
N HIS A 179 1.20 7.39 -8.98
CA HIS A 179 0.55 6.09 -9.15
C HIS A 179 -0.23 5.67 -7.90
N PHE A 180 0.38 5.79 -6.72
CA PHE A 180 -0.25 5.50 -5.43
C PHE A 180 -1.44 6.42 -5.16
N THR A 181 -1.33 7.70 -5.51
CA THR A 181 -2.42 8.67 -5.36
C THR A 181 -3.64 8.25 -6.19
N PHE A 182 -3.46 7.91 -7.47
CA PHE A 182 -4.58 7.42 -8.28
C PHE A 182 -5.11 6.06 -7.82
N ALA A 183 -4.24 5.16 -7.32
CA ALA A 183 -4.66 3.90 -6.73
C ALA A 183 -5.55 4.13 -5.50
N SER A 184 -5.19 5.10 -4.67
CA SER A 184 -5.97 5.50 -3.49
C SER A 184 -7.37 5.98 -3.88
N LEU A 185 -7.48 6.86 -4.88
CA LEU A 185 -8.77 7.34 -5.37
C LEU A 185 -9.62 6.20 -5.98
N ALA A 186 -8.99 5.31 -6.77
CA ALA A 186 -9.68 4.16 -7.34
C ALA A 186 -10.24 3.24 -6.24
N MET A 187 -9.46 2.99 -5.19
CA MET A 187 -9.89 2.18 -4.04
C MET A 187 -11.08 2.80 -3.31
N ALA A 188 -11.18 4.13 -3.21
CA ALA A 188 -12.38 4.78 -2.68
C ALA A 188 -13.64 4.43 -3.49
N GLY A 189 -13.54 4.38 -4.82
CA GLY A 189 -14.61 3.92 -5.70
C GLY A 189 -15.02 2.47 -5.45
N ILE A 190 -14.03 1.58 -5.31
CA ILE A 190 -14.26 0.17 -4.98
C ILE A 190 -14.96 -0.01 -3.62
N MET A 191 -14.62 0.83 -2.63
CA MET A 191 -15.33 0.84 -1.34
C MET A 191 -16.81 1.19 -1.50
N LEU A 192 -17.15 2.14 -2.37
CA LEU A 192 -18.54 2.47 -2.68
C LEU A 192 -19.28 1.33 -3.39
N LEU A 193 -18.62 0.57 -4.26
CA LEU A 193 -19.20 -0.66 -4.84
C LEU A 193 -19.52 -1.70 -3.74
N GLY A 194 -18.61 -1.86 -2.78
CA GLY A 194 -18.83 -2.71 -1.61
C GLY A 194 -20.01 -2.27 -0.75
N LEU A 195 -20.20 -0.96 -0.59
CA LEU A 195 -21.38 -0.41 0.08
C LEU A 195 -22.67 -0.67 -0.71
N ALA A 196 -22.68 -0.41 -2.02
CA ALA A 196 -23.84 -0.67 -2.88
C ALA A 196 -24.27 -2.14 -2.77
N LEU A 197 -23.31 -3.07 -2.83
CA LEU A 197 -23.58 -4.50 -2.63
C LEU A 197 -24.19 -4.79 -1.25
N ARG A 198 -23.67 -4.16 -0.18
CA ARG A 198 -24.21 -4.31 1.17
C ARG A 198 -25.61 -3.73 1.31
N MET A 199 -25.91 -2.61 0.66
CA MET A 199 -27.23 -1.98 0.62
C MET A 199 -28.24 -2.88 -0.09
N GLY A 200 -27.89 -3.43 -1.26
CA GLY A 200 -28.76 -4.38 -1.97
C GLY A 200 -29.07 -5.63 -1.17
N ARG A 201 -28.09 -6.19 -0.45
CA ARG A 201 -28.31 -7.34 0.48
C ARG A 201 -29.24 -7.01 1.65
N ARG A 202 -29.35 -5.72 2.03
CA ARG A 202 -30.22 -5.24 3.11
C ARG A 202 -31.59 -4.79 2.60
N GLY A 203 -31.88 -4.97 1.31
CA GLY A 203 -33.17 -4.59 0.72
C GLY A 203 -33.34 -3.08 0.54
N ALA A 204 -32.25 -2.31 0.45
CA ALA A 204 -32.35 -0.90 0.08
C ALA A 204 -32.98 -0.74 -1.33
N PRO A 205 -33.64 0.39 -1.64
CA PRO A 205 -34.24 0.63 -2.95
C PRO A 205 -33.22 0.46 -4.08
N ALA A 206 -33.60 -0.21 -5.17
CA ALA A 206 -32.71 -0.52 -6.29
C ALA A 206 -32.08 0.74 -6.90
N GLU A 207 -32.82 1.85 -6.95
CA GLU A 207 -32.32 3.14 -7.43
C GLU A 207 -31.16 3.67 -6.56
N GLU A 208 -31.26 3.58 -5.24
CA GLU A 208 -30.19 4.01 -4.32
C GLU A 208 -28.95 3.14 -4.47
N VAL A 209 -29.14 1.82 -4.57
CA VAL A 209 -28.05 0.86 -4.80
C VAL A 209 -27.34 1.16 -6.11
N SER A 210 -28.10 1.34 -7.19
CA SER A 210 -27.57 1.65 -8.52
C SER A 210 -26.80 2.97 -8.52
N ARG A 211 -27.36 4.00 -7.88
CA ARG A 211 -26.75 5.33 -7.77
C ARG A 211 -25.39 5.28 -7.03
N VAL A 212 -25.31 4.60 -5.89
CA VAL A 212 -24.03 4.44 -5.17
C VAL A 212 -23.02 3.63 -5.98
N ALA A 213 -23.48 2.58 -6.67
CA ALA A 213 -22.64 1.80 -7.55
C ALA A 213 -22.06 2.63 -8.70
N ILE A 214 -22.87 3.47 -9.36
CA ILE A 214 -22.41 4.37 -10.44
C ILE A 214 -21.37 5.37 -9.91
N TRP A 215 -21.57 5.95 -8.72
CA TRP A 215 -20.56 6.81 -8.09
C TRP A 215 -19.25 6.06 -7.84
N GLY A 216 -19.34 4.85 -7.30
CA GLY A 216 -18.17 3.99 -7.10
C GLY A 216 -17.48 3.65 -8.42
N GLY A 217 -18.26 3.41 -9.48
CA GLY A 217 -17.79 3.18 -10.84
C GLY A 217 -16.97 4.36 -11.35
N TRP A 218 -17.46 5.59 -11.23
CA TRP A 218 -16.72 6.80 -11.65
C TRP A 218 -15.44 7.04 -10.84
N TRP A 219 -15.52 6.93 -9.52
CA TRP A 219 -14.34 7.08 -8.63
C TRP A 219 -13.31 5.97 -8.86
N GLY A 220 -13.73 4.79 -9.32
CA GLY A 220 -12.82 3.72 -9.76
C GLY A 220 -12.24 4.00 -11.15
N LEU A 221 -13.10 4.33 -12.12
CA LEU A 221 -12.78 4.35 -13.55
C LEU A 221 -11.78 5.45 -13.91
N ILE A 222 -12.05 6.69 -13.50
CA ILE A 222 -11.21 7.83 -13.91
C ILE A 222 -9.77 7.65 -13.40
N PRO A 223 -9.52 7.37 -12.11
CA PRO A 223 -8.17 7.18 -11.63
C PRO A 223 -7.51 5.94 -12.24
N SER A 224 -8.23 4.83 -12.40
CA SER A 224 -7.66 3.63 -13.06
C SER A 224 -7.30 3.86 -14.53
N LEU A 225 -8.03 4.70 -15.25
CA LEU A 225 -7.66 5.09 -16.61
C LEU A 225 -6.38 5.94 -16.63
N LEU A 226 -6.29 6.91 -15.70
CA LEU A 226 -5.09 7.75 -15.53
C LEU A 226 -3.87 6.96 -15.05
N GLN A 227 -4.06 5.80 -14.42
CA GLN A 227 -2.95 4.92 -14.08
C GLN A 227 -2.24 4.31 -15.29
N LEU A 228 -2.85 4.26 -16.48
CA LEU A 228 -2.18 3.74 -17.68
C LEU A 228 -0.99 4.62 -18.11
N PRO A 229 -1.15 5.94 -18.38
CA PRO A 229 -0.01 6.81 -18.70
C PRO A 229 0.97 6.92 -17.52
N VAL A 230 0.48 6.92 -16.27
CA VAL A 230 1.36 6.94 -15.09
C VAL A 230 2.15 5.64 -14.95
N GLY A 231 1.57 4.49 -15.27
CA GLY A 231 2.26 3.20 -15.27
C GLY A 231 3.38 3.16 -16.31
N LEU A 232 3.14 3.73 -17.50
CA LEU A 232 4.20 3.91 -18.50
C LEU A 232 5.33 4.83 -17.96
N TRP A 233 4.97 5.92 -17.29
CA TRP A 233 5.94 6.81 -16.65
C TRP A 233 6.75 6.12 -15.55
N VAL A 234 6.12 5.28 -14.73
CA VAL A 234 6.82 4.44 -13.74
C VAL A 234 7.84 3.55 -14.47
N ILE A 235 7.42 2.81 -15.50
CA ILE A 235 8.33 1.91 -16.22
C ILE A 235 9.53 2.68 -16.80
N SER A 236 9.31 3.86 -17.40
CA SER A 236 10.40 4.66 -17.98
C SER A 236 11.38 5.22 -16.94
N THR A 237 10.97 5.33 -15.67
CA THR A 237 11.80 5.86 -14.58
C THR A 237 12.43 4.78 -13.70
N LEU A 238 12.03 3.51 -13.86
CA LEU A 238 12.65 2.39 -13.15
C LEU A 238 14.12 2.21 -13.58
N PRO A 239 14.99 1.70 -12.68
CA PRO A 239 16.34 1.30 -13.05
C PRO A 239 16.34 0.25 -14.18
N PRO A 240 17.34 0.26 -15.11
CA PRO A 240 17.39 -0.65 -16.25
C PRO A 240 17.28 -2.14 -15.89
N GLY A 241 17.84 -2.54 -14.74
CA GLY A 241 17.73 -3.93 -14.25
C GLY A 241 16.30 -4.33 -13.91
N SER A 242 15.53 -3.44 -13.28
CA SER A 242 14.11 -3.69 -12.97
C SER A 242 13.26 -3.70 -14.23
N GLN A 243 13.53 -2.79 -15.18
CA GLN A 243 12.88 -2.80 -16.50
C GLN A 243 13.14 -4.12 -17.24
N SER A 244 14.41 -4.55 -17.34
CA SER A 244 14.78 -5.81 -17.99
C SER A 244 14.07 -7.01 -17.38
N ARG A 245 13.96 -7.07 -16.05
CA ARG A 245 13.26 -8.16 -15.34
C ARG A 245 11.79 -8.23 -15.71
N MET A 246 11.11 -7.08 -15.79
CA MET A 246 9.72 -7.02 -16.25
C MET A 246 9.59 -7.40 -17.73
N MET A 247 10.60 -7.10 -18.55
CA MET A 247 10.63 -7.34 -19.99
C MET A 247 11.20 -8.71 -20.41
N GLY A 248 11.36 -9.66 -19.48
CA GLY A 248 11.63 -11.06 -19.82
C GLY A 248 12.84 -11.69 -19.14
N SER A 249 13.72 -10.91 -18.50
CA SER A 249 14.87 -11.52 -17.80
C SER A 249 14.47 -12.23 -16.50
N SER A 250 13.26 -11.99 -15.99
CA SER A 250 12.63 -12.78 -14.92
C SER A 250 11.24 -13.23 -15.35
N GLY A 251 11.08 -14.53 -15.64
CA GLY A 251 9.81 -15.09 -16.10
C GLY A 251 8.64 -14.81 -15.14
N LEU A 252 8.87 -14.88 -13.83
CA LEU A 252 7.85 -14.55 -12.83
C LEU A 252 7.46 -13.06 -12.86
N ALA A 253 8.42 -12.15 -12.90
CA ALA A 253 8.12 -10.71 -12.98
C ALA A 253 7.34 -10.37 -14.25
N THR A 254 7.73 -10.94 -15.40
CA THR A 254 7.03 -10.76 -16.68
C THR A 254 5.61 -11.32 -16.65
N VAL A 255 5.41 -12.54 -16.12
CA VAL A 255 4.07 -13.14 -16.03
C VAL A 255 3.16 -12.31 -15.12
N PHE A 256 3.64 -11.88 -13.95
CA PHE A 256 2.87 -11.04 -13.04
C PHE A 256 2.53 -9.68 -13.69
N PHE A 257 3.48 -9.08 -14.41
CA PHE A 257 3.28 -7.81 -15.08
C PHE A 257 2.23 -7.90 -16.19
N LEU A 258 2.39 -8.86 -17.11
CA LEU A 258 1.45 -9.06 -18.23
C LEU A 258 0.05 -9.43 -17.74
N THR A 259 -0.04 -10.36 -16.78
CA THR A 259 -1.32 -10.73 -16.16
C THR A 259 -1.94 -9.55 -15.44
N GLY A 260 -1.13 -8.71 -14.79
CA GLY A 260 -1.57 -7.48 -14.14
C GLY A 260 -2.18 -6.49 -15.12
N ILE A 261 -1.58 -6.33 -16.31
CA ILE A 261 -2.15 -5.48 -17.38
C ILE A 261 -3.50 -6.04 -17.83
N VAL A 262 -3.60 -7.34 -18.11
CA VAL A 262 -4.86 -7.98 -18.52
C VAL A 262 -5.94 -7.80 -17.45
N ALA A 263 -5.59 -8.01 -16.17
CA ALA A 263 -6.51 -7.80 -15.05
C ALA A 263 -6.95 -6.32 -14.93
N ALA A 264 -6.05 -5.36 -15.20
CA ALA A 264 -6.39 -3.94 -15.19
C ALA A 264 -7.34 -3.57 -16.33
N LEU A 265 -7.14 -4.10 -17.54
CA LEU A 265 -8.07 -3.91 -18.65
C LEU A 265 -9.44 -4.54 -18.35
N TRP A 266 -9.45 -5.70 -17.71
CA TRP A 266 -10.69 -6.33 -17.26
C TRP A 266 -11.41 -5.48 -16.20
N LEU A 267 -10.68 -4.95 -15.21
CA LEU A 267 -11.23 -4.01 -14.23
C LEU A 267 -11.87 -2.79 -14.90
N LEU A 268 -11.19 -2.17 -15.88
CA LEU A 268 -11.70 -1.00 -16.61
C LEU A 268 -13.01 -1.34 -17.33
N ARG A 269 -13.10 -2.51 -17.98
CA ARG A 269 -14.35 -2.98 -18.61
C ARG A 269 -15.50 -3.08 -17.60
N GLU A 270 -15.27 -3.71 -16.44
CA GLU A 270 -16.33 -3.86 -15.44
C GLU A 270 -16.75 -2.49 -14.86
N LEU A 271 -15.80 -1.58 -14.64
CA LEU A 271 -16.09 -0.23 -14.17
C LEU A 271 -16.90 0.58 -15.20
N VAL A 272 -16.62 0.44 -16.50
CA VAL A 272 -17.42 1.04 -17.58
C VAL A 272 -18.85 0.48 -17.57
N SER A 273 -19.02 -0.85 -17.49
CA SER A 273 -20.36 -1.46 -17.38
C SER A 273 -21.17 -0.89 -16.21
N ILE A 274 -20.53 -0.75 -15.04
CA ILE A 274 -21.18 -0.18 -13.84
C ILE A 274 -21.57 1.29 -14.07
N VAL A 275 -20.70 2.10 -14.66
CA VAL A 275 -20.97 3.50 -14.99
C VAL A 275 -22.11 3.64 -16.00
N MET A 276 -22.25 2.70 -16.93
CA MET A 276 -23.36 2.62 -17.90
C MET A 276 -24.67 2.09 -17.28
N GLY A 277 -24.70 1.82 -15.98
CA GLY A 277 -25.91 1.42 -15.25
C GLY A 277 -26.07 -0.08 -15.02
N GLU A 278 -25.12 -0.92 -15.47
CA GLU A 278 -25.15 -2.36 -15.18
C GLU A 278 -24.69 -2.64 -13.74
N THR A 279 -25.53 -2.29 -12.77
CA THR A 279 -25.22 -2.32 -11.32
C THR A 279 -25.60 -3.64 -10.64
N GLY A 280 -25.76 -4.71 -11.43
CA GLY A 280 -26.05 -6.05 -10.92
C GLY A 280 -24.96 -6.58 -9.99
N ARG A 281 -25.37 -7.38 -8.99
CA ARG A 281 -24.47 -7.97 -7.98
C ARG A 281 -23.23 -8.65 -8.57
N GLY A 282 -23.37 -9.35 -9.70
CA GLY A 282 -22.27 -10.01 -10.39
C GLY A 282 -21.20 -9.01 -10.84
N ASN A 283 -21.60 -7.94 -11.52
CA ASN A 283 -20.71 -6.90 -12.02
C ASN A 283 -19.95 -6.21 -10.89
N LEU A 284 -20.63 -5.88 -9.78
CA LEU A 284 -19.99 -5.28 -8.60
C LEU A 284 -18.90 -6.20 -8.02
N ILE A 285 -19.19 -7.50 -7.87
CA ILE A 285 -18.23 -8.48 -7.33
C ILE A 285 -17.04 -8.66 -8.27
N ARG A 286 -17.28 -8.74 -9.59
CA ARG A 286 -16.19 -8.87 -10.57
C ARG A 286 -15.27 -7.66 -10.54
N ALA A 287 -15.80 -6.43 -10.51
CA ALA A 287 -14.98 -5.21 -10.39
C ALA A 287 -14.14 -5.20 -9.10
N MET A 288 -14.75 -5.49 -7.95
CA MET A 288 -14.01 -5.55 -6.68
C MET A 288 -12.92 -6.63 -6.68
N THR A 289 -13.23 -7.81 -7.23
CA THR A 289 -12.26 -8.92 -7.34
C THR A 289 -11.12 -8.55 -8.28
N ALA A 290 -11.42 -7.97 -9.43
CA ALA A 290 -10.43 -7.52 -10.39
C ALA A 290 -9.47 -6.49 -9.76
N MET A 291 -9.96 -5.54 -8.96
CA MET A 291 -9.09 -4.61 -8.23
C MET A 291 -8.13 -5.32 -7.29
N VAL A 292 -8.62 -6.27 -6.47
CA VAL A 292 -7.76 -7.02 -5.54
C VAL A 292 -6.69 -7.80 -6.32
N VAL A 293 -7.08 -8.45 -7.41
CA VAL A 293 -6.16 -9.18 -8.29
C VAL A 293 -5.11 -8.24 -8.90
N VAL A 294 -5.50 -7.07 -9.39
CA VAL A 294 -4.57 -6.05 -9.92
C VAL A 294 -3.56 -5.63 -8.86
N VAL A 295 -4.01 -5.30 -7.65
CA VAL A 295 -3.10 -4.90 -6.57
C VAL A 295 -2.12 -6.02 -6.22
N MET A 296 -2.59 -7.26 -6.11
CA MET A 296 -1.73 -8.41 -5.84
C MET A 296 -0.69 -8.65 -6.94
N LEU A 297 -1.12 -8.60 -8.21
CA LEU A 297 -0.24 -8.82 -9.36
C LEU A 297 0.79 -7.70 -9.53
N MET A 298 0.40 -6.44 -9.33
CA MET A 298 1.32 -5.31 -9.41
C MET A 298 2.28 -5.25 -8.23
N THR A 299 1.82 -5.65 -7.02
CA THR A 299 2.70 -5.82 -5.87
C THR A 299 3.73 -6.93 -6.14
N GLY A 300 3.29 -8.07 -6.66
CA GLY A 300 4.18 -9.16 -7.04
C GLY A 300 5.18 -8.76 -8.13
N THR A 301 4.71 -8.06 -9.17
CA THR A 301 5.57 -7.49 -10.21
C THR A 301 6.68 -6.64 -9.62
N HIS A 302 6.34 -5.73 -8.71
CA HIS A 302 7.31 -4.86 -8.05
C HIS A 302 8.31 -5.64 -7.17
N GLN A 303 7.86 -6.64 -6.42
CA GLN A 303 8.75 -7.46 -5.59
C GLN A 303 9.73 -8.28 -6.46
N PHE A 304 9.22 -9.00 -7.47
CA PHE A 304 10.06 -9.80 -8.36
C PHE A 304 10.94 -8.97 -9.30
N SER A 305 10.59 -7.71 -9.55
CA SER A 305 11.43 -6.78 -10.33
C SER A 305 12.52 -6.13 -9.49
N LYS A 306 12.46 -6.21 -8.14
CA LYS A 306 13.53 -5.74 -7.25
C LYS A 306 14.56 -6.82 -6.93
N ASP A 307 14.12 -8.07 -6.76
CA ASP A 307 14.98 -9.16 -6.29
C ASP A 307 16.23 -9.37 -7.17
N ARG A 308 17.41 -9.30 -6.52
CA ARG A 308 18.70 -9.57 -7.15
C ARG A 308 18.95 -11.08 -7.18
N PRO A 309 18.99 -11.74 -8.35
CA PRO A 309 19.38 -13.15 -8.43
C PRO A 309 20.78 -13.40 -7.85
N GLU A 310 21.63 -12.37 -7.85
CA GLU A 310 22.97 -12.39 -7.27
C GLU A 310 22.98 -12.60 -5.75
N ASP A 311 21.96 -12.14 -5.01
CA ASP A 311 21.87 -12.38 -3.56
C ASP A 311 21.41 -13.80 -3.25
N LEU A 312 20.64 -14.42 -4.14
CA LEU A 312 20.28 -15.84 -4.06
C LEU A 312 21.49 -16.72 -4.35
N LEU A 313 22.23 -16.44 -5.43
CA LEU A 313 23.44 -17.19 -5.77
C LEU A 313 24.53 -16.99 -4.70
N LYS A 314 24.73 -15.75 -4.20
CA LYS A 314 25.62 -15.48 -3.08
C LYS A 314 25.14 -16.14 -1.80
N ARG A 315 23.85 -16.15 -1.47
CA ARG A 315 23.37 -16.89 -0.28
C ARG A 315 23.59 -18.39 -0.40
N VAL A 316 23.44 -18.97 -1.59
CA VAL A 316 23.69 -20.40 -1.84
C VAL A 316 25.20 -20.72 -1.82
N MET A 317 26.04 -19.82 -2.34
CA MET A 317 27.50 -20.01 -2.37
C MET A 317 28.19 -19.62 -1.05
N THR A 318 27.63 -18.68 -0.27
CA THR A 318 28.17 -18.23 1.02
C THR A 318 27.49 -18.85 2.23
N SER A 319 26.35 -19.54 2.07
CA SER A 319 25.98 -20.58 3.02
C SER A 319 27.09 -21.62 2.98
N LYS A 320 28.02 -21.53 3.95
CA LYS A 320 29.05 -22.54 4.16
C LYS A 320 28.35 -23.90 4.03
N PRO A 321 28.91 -24.87 3.27
CA PRO A 321 28.38 -26.22 3.30
C PRO A 321 28.17 -26.56 4.77
N PHE A 322 26.98 -27.07 5.10
CA PHE A 322 26.62 -27.46 6.45
C PHE A 322 27.58 -28.58 6.84
N VAL A 323 28.79 -28.23 7.29
CA VAL A 323 29.77 -29.17 7.78
C VAL A 323 29.14 -29.62 9.09
N VAL A 324 28.55 -30.81 9.06
CA VAL A 324 28.15 -31.56 10.24
C VAL A 324 29.44 -31.89 10.99
N THR A 325 30.01 -30.92 11.70
CA THR A 325 31.21 -31.07 12.56
C THR A 325 30.83 -31.74 13.89
N GLY A 326 29.92 -32.71 13.84
CA GLY A 326 29.33 -33.35 15.02
C GLY A 326 29.59 -34.84 15.18
N PHE A 327 30.18 -35.55 14.20
CA PHE A 327 30.30 -37.01 14.27
C PHE A 327 31.71 -37.56 14.51
N SER A 328 32.76 -36.72 14.55
CA SER A 328 34.14 -37.20 14.71
C SER A 328 34.78 -36.94 16.08
N ARG A 329 34.04 -36.49 17.10
CA ARG A 329 34.58 -36.27 18.47
C ARG A 329 34.30 -37.39 19.49
N LEU A 330 33.88 -38.57 19.05
CA LEU A 330 33.62 -39.71 19.93
C LEU A 330 34.65 -40.84 19.90
N VAL A 331 35.79 -40.68 19.21
CA VAL A 331 36.86 -41.70 19.20
C VAL A 331 38.22 -41.03 19.40
N THR A 332 38.57 -40.70 20.64
CA THR A 332 39.95 -40.70 21.18
C THR A 332 39.92 -40.25 22.64
N ALA A 333 39.59 -41.17 23.55
CA ALA A 333 39.86 -40.98 24.96
C ALA A 333 41.38 -41.17 25.22
N PRO A 334 42.06 -40.26 25.93
CA PRO A 334 43.45 -40.45 26.32
C PRO A 334 43.58 -41.48 27.44
N ASN A 335 44.53 -42.41 27.26
CA ASN A 335 44.89 -43.47 28.21
C ASN A 335 45.64 -42.89 29.42
N PRO A 336 45.13 -43.00 30.66
CA PRO A 336 45.82 -42.50 31.85
C PRO A 336 46.55 -43.65 32.53
N ARG A 337 47.86 -43.82 32.28
CA ARG A 337 48.79 -44.55 33.18
C ARG A 337 50.23 -44.53 32.68
N LYS A 338 51.10 -43.77 33.37
CA LYS A 338 52.27 -44.28 34.12
C LYS A 338 53.13 -43.10 34.58
N ARG A 339 52.97 -42.72 35.85
CA ARG A 339 54.03 -42.06 36.64
C ARG A 339 55.03 -43.16 37.00
N VAL A 340 56.24 -43.09 36.46
CA VAL A 340 57.40 -43.82 36.98
C VAL A 340 58.20 -42.79 37.77
N THR A 341 58.30 -43.06 39.07
CA THR A 341 59.16 -42.39 40.05
C THR A 341 60.62 -42.75 39.76
N THR A 342 61.46 -41.73 39.63
CA THR A 342 62.92 -41.87 39.71
C THR A 342 63.36 -41.71 41.17
N ASN A 343 64.04 -42.73 41.68
CA ASN A 343 65.20 -42.64 42.56
C ASN A 343 66.22 -43.67 42.08
#